data_AF-A0A967PXL4-F1
#
_entry.id   AF-A0A967PXL4-F1
#
_cell.length_a   1.000
_cell.length_b   1.000
_cell.length_c   1.000
_cell.angle_alpha   90.00
_cell.angle_beta   90.00
_cell.angle_gamma   90.00
#
_symmetry.space_group_name_H-M   'P 1'
#
loop_
_entity.id
_entity.type
_entity.pdbx_description
1 polymer ?
#
loop_
_entity_poly.entity_id
_entity_poly.type
_entity_poly.pdbx_seq_one_letter_code
_entity_poly.pdbx_strand_id
1 'polypeptide(L)'
;MTATHDRVSRKAQKAKSQGRHPASRVTPDGRGPRPPIGRRTPAFLFLFLFVVALVALGVVMVLSASAVVSINESDSAWSLFRRQLVWTAIGAGVLMVTMRIDYHRWRILAAPAAVGSAVLLVVVLLPGFGVTVNDATRWIRVGPFSFQPSEVAKLAMVLFVADL
;
A
#
# COMPACT_ATOMS: atom_id res chain seq x y z
N MET A 1 34.47 -34.56 61.02
CA MET A 1 34.29 -35.25 59.72
C MET A 1 32.97 -34.79 59.07
N THR A 2 32.73 -33.46 59.01
CA THR A 2 31.35 -32.91 58.84
C THR A 2 31.32 -31.62 57.99
N ALA A 3 32.23 -31.46 57.03
CA ALA A 3 32.27 -30.28 56.15
C ALA A 3 32.24 -30.62 54.65
N THR A 4 32.46 -31.89 54.29
CA THR A 4 32.54 -32.33 52.89
C THR A 4 31.15 -32.66 52.31
N HIS A 5 30.20 -33.10 53.14
CA HIS A 5 28.86 -33.50 52.69
C HIS A 5 27.97 -32.31 52.27
N ASP A 6 28.16 -31.13 52.85
CA ASP A 6 27.33 -29.95 52.58
C ASP A 6 27.68 -29.26 51.25
N ARG A 7 28.95 -29.32 50.83
CA ARG A 7 29.39 -28.78 49.53
C ARG A 7 28.86 -29.57 48.34
N VAL A 8 28.62 -30.87 48.52
CA VAL A 8 28.06 -31.75 47.48
C VAL A 8 26.57 -31.46 47.28
N SER A 9 25.80 -31.29 48.37
CA SER A 9 24.38 -30.91 48.31
C SER A 9 24.16 -29.53 47.66
N ARG A 10 25.01 -28.54 47.97
CA ARG A 10 24.91 -27.21 47.34
C ARG A 10 25.25 -27.24 45.84
N LYS A 11 26.23 -28.04 45.41
CA LYS A 11 26.55 -28.21 43.98
C LYS A 11 25.44 -28.95 43.23
N ALA A 12 24.82 -29.95 43.84
CA ALA A 12 23.69 -30.67 43.26
C ALA A 12 22.44 -29.79 43.07
N GLN A 13 22.16 -28.88 44.03
CA GLN A 13 21.09 -27.90 43.89
C GLN A 13 21.39 -26.83 42.82
N LYS A 14 22.65 -26.37 42.72
CA LYS A 14 23.05 -25.39 41.71
C LYS A 14 22.92 -25.95 40.29
N ALA A 15 23.32 -27.20 40.08
CA ALA A 15 23.19 -27.90 38.79
C ALA A 15 21.72 -28.12 38.38
N LYS A 16 20.83 -28.39 39.33
CA LYS A 16 19.40 -28.58 39.07
C LYS A 16 18.66 -27.27 38.71
N SER A 17 19.24 -26.12 39.05
CA SER A 17 18.71 -24.79 38.66
C SER A 17 19.15 -24.34 37.26
N GLN A 18 20.24 -24.90 36.73
CA GLN A 18 20.84 -24.52 35.45
C GLN A 18 20.23 -25.25 34.23
N GLY A 19 19.38 -26.25 34.45
CA GLY A 19 18.64 -26.96 33.39
C GLY A 19 17.31 -26.32 32.99
N ARG A 20 16.99 -25.11 33.48
CA ARG A 20 15.82 -24.36 32.99
C ARG A 20 16.16 -23.80 31.60
N HIS A 21 16.00 -24.65 30.59
CA HIS A 21 15.77 -24.23 29.22
C HIS A 21 14.83 -23.02 29.25
N PRO A 22 15.22 -21.88 28.66
CA PRO A 22 14.28 -20.78 28.50
C PRO A 22 13.15 -21.37 27.66
N ALA A 23 12.00 -21.58 28.31
CA ALA A 23 10.78 -22.00 27.65
C ALA A 23 10.69 -21.18 26.38
N SER A 24 10.69 -21.87 25.24
CA SER A 24 10.30 -21.26 23.98
C SER A 24 9.03 -20.48 24.31
N ARG A 25 9.11 -19.14 24.22
CA ARG A 25 7.93 -18.30 24.36
C ARG A 25 7.07 -18.62 23.15
N VAL A 26 6.33 -19.72 23.24
CA VAL A 26 5.24 -20.04 22.36
C VAL A 26 4.29 -18.87 22.56
N THR A 27 4.28 -17.97 21.60
CA THR A 27 3.28 -16.93 21.51
C THR A 27 1.91 -17.62 21.59
N PRO A 28 1.00 -17.21 22.49
CA PRO A 28 -0.29 -17.88 22.69
C PRO A 28 -1.17 -17.95 21.43
N ASP A 29 -0.81 -17.20 20.39
CA ASP A 29 -1.54 -17.05 19.12
C ASP A 29 -1.14 -18.10 18.06
N GLY A 30 -0.17 -19.01 18.29
CA GLY A 30 0.27 -20.00 17.29
C GLY A 30 0.90 -19.39 16.02
N ARG A 31 0.91 -18.06 15.90
CA ARG A 31 1.58 -17.31 14.85
C ARG A 31 3.05 -17.18 15.22
N GLY A 32 3.92 -17.66 14.34
CA GLY A 32 5.36 -17.47 14.44
C GLY A 32 5.75 -15.98 14.49
N PRO A 33 7.02 -15.65 14.77
CA PRO A 33 7.48 -14.27 14.89
C PRO A 33 7.06 -13.46 13.65
N ARG A 34 6.13 -12.52 13.82
CA ARG A 34 5.72 -11.63 12.72
C ARG A 34 6.97 -10.87 12.27
N PRO A 35 7.35 -10.90 10.98
CA PRO A 35 8.50 -10.14 10.53
C PRO A 35 8.28 -8.66 10.89
N PRO A 36 9.30 -7.97 11.44
CA PRO A 36 9.16 -6.58 11.83
C PRO A 36 8.76 -5.75 10.61
N ILE A 37 7.69 -4.98 10.77
CA ILE A 37 7.17 -4.03 9.78
C ILE A 37 8.32 -3.06 9.45
N GLY A 38 8.76 -3.05 8.18
CA GLY A 38 9.87 -2.21 7.73
C GLY A 38 11.16 -2.93 7.33
N ARG A 39 11.22 -4.27 7.34
CA ARG A 39 12.35 -4.98 6.70
C ARG A 39 12.28 -4.78 5.17
N ARG A 40 13.29 -4.13 4.60
CA ARG A 40 13.53 -4.10 3.15
C ARG A 40 14.02 -5.48 2.71
N THR A 41 13.11 -6.44 2.61
CA THR A 41 13.41 -7.75 2.02
C THR A 41 13.85 -7.57 0.56
N PRO A 42 14.68 -8.47 0.03
CA PRO A 42 15.07 -8.43 -1.38
C PRO A 42 13.86 -8.45 -2.31
N ALA A 43 12.81 -9.20 -1.95
CA ALA A 43 11.52 -9.20 -2.67
C ALA A 43 10.84 -7.82 -2.68
N PHE A 44 10.87 -7.10 -1.56
CA PHE A 44 10.33 -5.75 -1.48
C PHE A 44 11.11 -4.79 -2.39
N LEU A 45 12.45 -4.84 -2.35
CA LEU A 45 13.31 -4.00 -3.19
C LEU A 45 13.11 -4.30 -4.68
N PHE A 46 12.99 -5.58 -5.03
CA PHE A 46 12.72 -6.02 -6.41
C PHE A 46 11.37 -5.47 -6.91
N LEU A 47 10.30 -5.64 -6.12
CA LEU A 47 8.98 -5.11 -6.47
C LEU A 47 9.01 -3.58 -6.61
N PHE A 48 9.65 -2.89 -5.68
CA PHE A 48 9.76 -1.44 -5.71
C PHE A 48 10.51 -0.96 -6.96
N LEU A 49 11.66 -1.55 -7.27
CA LEU A 49 12.42 -1.20 -8.47
C LEU A 49 11.65 -1.49 -9.76
N PHE A 50 10.92 -2.61 -9.79
CA PHE A 50 10.07 -2.98 -10.91
C PHE A 50 8.96 -1.96 -11.15
N VAL A 51 8.27 -1.52 -10.09
CA VAL A 51 7.25 -0.46 -10.18
C VAL A 51 7.86 0.85 -10.69
N VAL A 52 9.02 1.25 -10.17
CA VAL A 52 9.72 2.46 -10.64
C VAL A 52 10.08 2.35 -12.14
N ALA A 53 10.55 1.20 -12.59
CA ALA A 53 10.86 0.97 -14.00
C ALA A 53 9.62 1.07 -14.89
N LEU A 54 8.49 0.49 -14.48
CA LEU A 54 7.22 0.59 -15.22
C LEU A 54 6.70 2.03 -15.29
N VAL A 55 6.80 2.79 -14.20
CA VAL A 55 6.41 4.22 -14.17
C VAL A 55 7.32 5.02 -15.11
N ALA A 56 8.63 4.81 -15.06
CA ALA A 56 9.58 5.49 -15.95
C ALA A 56 9.29 5.19 -17.43
N LEU A 57 9.04 3.91 -17.76
CA LEU A 57 8.63 3.50 -19.10
C LEU A 57 7.34 4.21 -19.53
N GLY A 58 6.33 4.27 -18.64
CA GLY A 58 5.08 4.97 -18.93
C GLY A 58 5.28 6.47 -19.22
N VAL A 59 6.14 7.16 -18.47
CA VAL A 59 6.47 8.57 -18.72
C VAL A 59 7.17 8.74 -20.07
N VAL A 60 8.09 7.84 -20.43
CA VAL A 60 8.77 7.84 -21.75
C VAL A 60 7.77 7.62 -22.88
N MET A 61 6.80 6.71 -22.71
CA MET A 61 5.75 6.47 -23.72
C MET A 61 4.87 7.69 -23.93
N VAL A 62 4.50 8.40 -22.86
CA VAL A 62 3.72 9.65 -22.99
C VAL A 62 4.53 10.73 -23.68
N LEU A 63 5.83 10.85 -23.39
CA LEU A 63 6.72 11.78 -24.09
C LEU A 63 6.77 11.46 -25.59
N SER A 64 6.89 10.18 -25.95
CA SER A 64 6.90 9.72 -27.35
C SER A 64 5.58 10.03 -28.07
N ALA A 65 4.44 9.71 -27.45
CA ALA A 65 3.12 10.00 -28.03
C ALA A 65 2.88 11.52 -28.16
N SER A 66 3.30 12.30 -27.16
CA SER A 66 3.17 13.77 -27.20
C SER A 66 3.99 14.39 -28.32
N ALA A 67 5.19 13.86 -28.62
CA ALA A 67 6.02 14.35 -29.72
C ALA A 67 5.40 14.15 -31.11
N VAL A 68 4.56 13.13 -31.29
CA VAL A 68 3.83 12.89 -32.55
C VAL A 68 2.58 13.77 -32.65
N VAL A 69 1.89 14.02 -31.53
CA VAL A 69 0.71 14.89 -31.48
C VAL A 69 1.07 16.36 -31.73
N SER A 70 2.27 16.81 -31.34
CA SER A 70 2.77 18.19 -31.58
C SER A 70 2.84 18.59 -33.05
N ILE A 71 2.94 17.59 -33.94
CA ILE A 71 3.08 17.78 -35.38
C ILE A 71 1.69 17.97 -36.02
N ASN A 72 0.62 17.45 -35.40
CA ASN A 72 -0.71 17.34 -35.99
C ASN A 72 -1.75 18.32 -35.41
N GLU A 73 -1.60 18.76 -34.16
CA GLU A 73 -2.50 19.73 -33.55
C GLU A 73 -1.69 20.88 -32.97
N SER A 74 -2.02 22.12 -33.34
CA SER A 74 -1.46 23.37 -32.82
C SER A 74 -1.72 23.61 -31.32
N ASP A 75 -2.09 22.57 -30.59
CA ASP A 75 -2.19 22.51 -29.14
C ASP A 75 -0.89 21.99 -28.53
N SER A 76 -0.39 22.65 -27.49
CA SER A 76 0.94 22.37 -26.97
C SER A 76 1.09 20.92 -26.51
N ALA A 77 1.84 20.10 -27.25
CA ALA A 77 2.21 18.73 -26.84
C ALA A 77 2.89 18.68 -25.46
N TRP A 78 3.48 19.79 -25.04
CA TRP A 78 4.02 19.97 -23.71
C TRP A 78 2.96 19.88 -22.60
N SER A 79 1.69 20.15 -22.88
CA SER A 79 0.60 20.10 -21.89
C SER A 79 0.31 18.68 -21.40
N LEU A 80 0.28 17.68 -22.30
CA LEU A 80 0.03 16.28 -21.95
C LEU A 80 1.19 15.71 -21.14
N PHE A 81 2.42 15.96 -21.59
CA PHE A 81 3.62 15.54 -20.87
C PHE A 81 3.72 16.19 -19.49
N ARG A 82 3.49 17.51 -19.38
CA ARG A 82 3.47 18.22 -18.08
C ARG A 82 2.41 17.65 -17.16
N ARG A 83 1.20 17.38 -17.66
CA ARG A 83 0.12 16.79 -16.87
C ARG A 83 0.50 15.40 -16.36
N GLN A 84 1.08 14.56 -17.22
CA GLN A 84 1.56 13.24 -16.82
C GLN A 84 2.62 13.34 -15.72
N LEU A 85 3.58 14.25 -15.86
CA LEU A 85 4.65 14.45 -14.89
C LEU A 85 4.10 14.88 -13.52
N VAL A 86 3.12 15.80 -13.49
CA VAL A 86 2.44 16.23 -12.27
C VAL A 86 1.72 15.06 -11.59
N TRP A 87 0.96 14.27 -12.33
CA TRP A 87 0.26 13.09 -11.78
C TRP A 87 1.22 12.01 -11.30
N THR A 88 2.32 11.77 -12.03
CA THR A 88 3.37 10.85 -11.59
C THR A 88 4.04 11.32 -10.31
N ALA A 89 4.32 12.62 -10.16
CA ALA A 89 4.90 13.19 -8.95
C ALA A 89 3.94 13.06 -7.74
N ILE A 90 2.65 13.39 -7.94
CA ILE A 90 1.62 13.23 -6.91
C ILE A 90 1.50 11.75 -6.50
N GLY A 91 1.41 10.84 -7.48
CA GLY A 91 1.34 9.40 -7.23
C GLY A 91 2.56 8.85 -6.49
N ALA A 92 3.77 9.31 -6.85
CA ALA A 92 5.00 8.95 -6.15
C ALA A 92 4.99 9.46 -4.70
N GLY A 93 4.50 10.67 -4.45
CA GLY A 93 4.29 11.19 -3.10
C GLY A 93 3.33 10.33 -2.28
N VAL A 94 2.17 9.99 -2.85
CA VAL A 94 1.17 9.12 -2.22
C VAL A 94 1.75 7.73 -1.92
N LEU A 95 2.54 7.16 -2.84
CA LEU A 95 3.24 5.88 -2.63
C LEU A 95 4.19 5.96 -1.43
N MET A 96 5.02 7.01 -1.35
CA MET A 96 6.00 7.19 -0.26
C MET A 96 5.32 7.35 1.10
N VAL A 97 4.20 8.07 1.16
CA VAL A 97 3.43 8.23 2.40
C VAL A 97 2.75 6.91 2.78
N THR A 98 2.04 6.29 1.84
CA THR A 98 1.28 5.05 2.07
C THR A 98 2.18 3.90 2.50
N MET A 99 3.38 3.80 1.94
CA MET A 99 4.38 2.79 2.32
C MET A 99 4.82 2.91 3.78
N ARG A 100 4.70 4.09 4.41
CA ARG A 100 5.04 4.29 5.83
C ARG A 100 3.86 4.04 6.77
N ILE A 101 2.64 3.90 6.26
CA ILE A 101 1.44 3.67 7.08
C ILE A 101 1.25 2.16 7.26
N ASP A 102 1.07 1.73 8.51
CA ASP A 102 0.74 0.34 8.82
C ASP A 102 -0.63 -0.04 8.24
N TYR A 103 -0.70 -1.16 7.51
CA TYR A 103 -1.92 -1.68 6.91
C TYR A 103 -3.04 -1.94 7.94
N HIS A 104 -2.71 -2.18 9.21
CA HIS A 104 -3.71 -2.33 10.27
C HIS A 104 -4.57 -1.07 10.47
N ARG A 105 -4.04 0.12 10.19
CA ARG A 105 -4.81 1.38 10.27
C ARG A 105 -5.84 1.50 9.16
N TRP A 106 -5.55 0.91 8.00
CA TRP A 106 -6.46 0.90 6.85
C TRP A 106 -7.68 0.01 7.09
N ARG A 107 -7.54 -1.01 7.93
CA ARG A 107 -8.62 -1.92 8.34
C ARG A 107 -9.81 -1.17 8.95
N ILE A 108 -9.55 -0.22 9.86
CA ILE A 108 -10.61 0.58 10.52
C ILE A 108 -11.36 1.44 9.48
N LEU A 109 -10.69 1.81 8.39
CA LEU A 109 -11.26 2.60 7.32
C LEU A 109 -11.96 1.75 6.24
N ALA A 110 -11.85 0.43 6.28
CA ALA A 110 -12.34 -0.46 5.22
C ALA A 110 -13.86 -0.34 5.03
N ALA A 111 -14.64 -0.47 6.11
CA ALA A 111 -16.09 -0.34 6.07
C ALA A 111 -16.57 1.07 5.62
N PRO A 112 -16.10 2.19 6.20
CA PRO A 112 -16.52 3.51 5.73
C PRO A 112 -16.03 3.82 4.31
N ALA A 113 -14.86 3.33 3.90
CA ALA A 113 -14.38 3.48 2.52
C ALA A 113 -15.26 2.71 1.52
N ALA A 114 -15.71 1.50 1.87
CA ALA A 114 -16.63 0.72 1.04
C ALA A 114 -17.96 1.44 0.85
N VAL A 115 -18.59 1.89 1.94
CA VAL A 115 -19.84 2.65 1.88
C VAL A 115 -19.66 3.95 1.10
N GLY A 116 -18.60 4.72 1.40
CA GLY A 116 -18.30 5.97 0.68
C GLY A 116 -18.09 5.75 -0.82
N SER A 117 -17.41 4.67 -1.21
CA SER A 117 -17.19 4.34 -2.62
C SER A 117 -18.48 3.91 -3.34
N ALA A 118 -19.37 3.18 -2.65
CA ALA A 118 -20.68 2.82 -3.19
C ALA A 118 -21.56 4.06 -3.40
N VAL A 119 -21.57 4.98 -2.44
CA VAL A 119 -22.26 6.28 -2.59
C VAL A 119 -21.69 7.05 -3.77
N LEU A 120 -20.36 7.10 -3.93
CA LEU A 120 -19.70 7.82 -5.01
C LEU A 120 -20.04 7.24 -6.40
N LEU A 121 -20.20 5.92 -6.49
CA LEU A 121 -20.68 5.26 -7.71
C LEU A 121 -22.12 5.66 -8.02
N VAL A 122 -23.02 5.74 -7.04
CA VAL A 122 -24.39 6.22 -7.26
C VAL A 122 -24.39 7.69 -7.69
N VAL A 123 -23.54 8.52 -7.07
CA VAL A 123 -23.44 9.96 -7.38
C VAL A 123 -23.04 10.20 -8.83
N VAL A 124 -22.18 9.37 -9.43
CA VAL A 124 -21.77 9.57 -10.84
C VAL A 124 -22.90 9.32 -11.83
N LEU A 125 -23.94 8.57 -11.44
CA LEU A 125 -25.14 8.35 -12.24
C LEU A 125 -26.11 9.55 -12.16
N LEU A 126 -25.95 10.43 -11.17
CA LEU A 126 -26.85 11.58 -11.03
C LEU A 126 -26.55 12.64 -12.11
N PRO A 127 -27.59 13.12 -12.82
CA PRO A 127 -27.43 14.18 -13.81
C PRO A 127 -26.94 15.46 -13.10
N GLY A 128 -25.81 15.99 -13.54
CA GLY A 128 -25.16 17.17 -12.96
C GLY A 128 -23.77 16.93 -12.36
N PHE A 129 -23.45 15.69 -11.95
CA PHE A 129 -22.12 15.34 -11.42
C PHE A 129 -21.29 14.48 -12.38
N GLY A 130 -21.96 13.64 -13.17
CA GLY A 130 -21.33 12.80 -14.17
C GLY A 130 -21.00 13.56 -15.46
N VAL A 131 -19.76 13.45 -15.91
CA VAL A 131 -19.30 13.90 -17.23
C VAL A 131 -19.38 12.74 -18.20
N THR A 132 -20.08 12.96 -19.31
CA THR A 132 -20.17 12.02 -20.42
C THR A 132 -18.96 12.20 -21.33
N VAL A 133 -18.15 11.16 -21.47
CA VAL A 133 -17.01 11.11 -22.40
C VAL A 133 -17.16 9.84 -23.22
N ASN A 134 -17.09 9.94 -24.55
CA ASN A 134 -17.30 8.81 -25.48
C ASN A 134 -18.63 8.06 -25.18
N ASP A 135 -19.73 8.80 -25.07
CA ASP A 135 -21.09 8.29 -24.77
C ASP A 135 -21.28 7.56 -23.43
N ALA A 136 -20.30 7.63 -22.52
CA ALA A 136 -20.40 7.01 -21.20
C ALA A 136 -20.21 8.02 -20.06
N THR A 137 -21.16 8.04 -19.11
CA THR A 137 -21.09 8.87 -17.88
C THR A 137 -20.36 8.09 -16.79
N ARG A 138 -19.05 8.32 -16.66
CA ARG A 138 -18.18 7.57 -15.72
C ARG A 138 -17.25 8.44 -14.89
N TRP A 139 -17.16 9.73 -15.23
CA TRP A 139 -16.18 10.64 -14.68
C TRP A 139 -16.88 11.70 -13.84
N ILE A 140 -16.32 12.03 -12.68
CA ILE A 140 -16.70 13.23 -11.94
C ILE A 140 -15.63 14.27 -12.22
N ARG A 141 -16.03 15.45 -12.70
CA ARG A 141 -15.13 16.59 -12.92
C ARG A 141 -15.33 17.63 -11.84
N VAL A 142 -14.24 17.94 -11.14
CA VAL A 142 -14.19 18.99 -10.10
C VAL A 142 -13.10 19.98 -10.53
N GLY A 143 -13.51 21.05 -11.20
CA GLY A 143 -12.59 22.04 -11.78
C GLY A 143 -11.65 21.41 -12.83
N PRO A 144 -10.31 21.58 -12.72
CA PRO A 144 -9.35 20.99 -13.66
C PRO A 144 -9.10 19.50 -13.42
N PHE A 145 -9.61 18.93 -12.33
CA PHE A 145 -9.42 17.54 -11.97
C PHE A 145 -10.63 16.70 -12.39
N SER A 146 -10.35 15.53 -12.95
CA SER A 146 -11.35 14.51 -13.25
C SER A 146 -10.93 13.23 -12.56
N PHE A 147 -11.82 12.62 -11.80
CA PHE A 147 -11.55 11.32 -11.17
C PHE A 147 -12.66 10.34 -11.50
N GLN A 148 -12.30 9.06 -11.53
CA GLN A 148 -13.22 7.98 -11.82
C GLN A 148 -13.60 7.29 -10.50
N PRO A 149 -14.87 7.37 -10.04
CA PRO A 149 -15.33 6.75 -8.80
C PRO A 149 -15.00 5.26 -8.67
N SER A 150 -14.98 4.54 -9.79
CA SER A 150 -14.64 3.11 -9.81
C SER A 150 -13.19 2.80 -9.42
N GLU A 151 -12.27 3.76 -9.53
CA GLU A 151 -10.90 3.56 -9.02
C GLU A 151 -10.87 3.48 -7.50
N VAL A 152 -11.60 4.39 -6.84
CA VAL A 152 -11.78 4.38 -5.38
C VAL A 152 -12.50 3.11 -4.92
N ALA A 153 -13.55 2.71 -5.64
CA ALA A 153 -14.33 1.51 -5.33
C ALA A 153 -13.50 0.22 -5.39
N LYS A 154 -12.59 0.09 -6.36
CA LYS A 154 -11.69 -1.09 -6.43
C LYS A 154 -10.83 -1.22 -5.18
N LEU A 155 -10.20 -0.13 -4.74
CA LEU A 155 -9.36 -0.14 -3.54
C LEU A 155 -10.19 -0.39 -2.28
N ALA A 156 -11.33 0.26 -2.15
CA ALA A 156 -12.23 0.09 -1.02
C ALA A 156 -12.76 -1.36 -0.91
N MET A 157 -13.09 -1.98 -2.04
CA MET A 157 -13.54 -3.38 -2.08
C MET A 157 -12.43 -4.34 -1.62
N VAL A 158 -11.19 -4.15 -2.09
CA VAL A 158 -10.06 -4.99 -1.65
C VAL A 158 -9.84 -4.87 -0.15
N LEU A 159 -9.93 -3.65 0.41
CA LEU A 159 -9.79 -3.44 1.86
C LEU A 159 -10.94 -4.08 2.65
N PHE A 160 -12.17 -3.96 2.16
CA PHE A 160 -13.36 -4.50 2.82
C PHE A 160 -13.37 -6.03 2.81
N VAL A 161 -13.09 -6.64 1.67
CA VAL A 161 -13.03 -8.11 1.53
C VAL A 161 -11.85 -8.70 2.32
N ALA A 162 -10.74 -7.99 2.46
CA ALA A 162 -9.60 -8.46 3.26
C ALA A 162 -9.83 -8.36 4.79
N ASP A 163 -10.77 -7.51 5.23
CA ASP A 163 -11.16 -7.38 6.64
C ASP A 163 -12.17 -8.44 7.08
N LEU A 164 -13.05 -8.86 6.16
CA LEU A 164 -14.08 -9.88 6.34
C LEU A 164 -13.48 -11.29 6.34
#